data_AF-A0A5C0S441-F1
#
_entry.id   AF-A0A5C0S441-F1
#
_cell.length_a   1.000
_cell.length_b   1.000
_cell.length_c   1.000
_cell.angle_alpha   90.00
_cell.angle_beta   90.00
_cell.angle_gamma   90.00
#
_symmetry.space_group_name_H-M   'P 1'
#
loop_
_entity.id
_entity.type
_entity.pdbx_description
1 polymer ?
#
loop_
_entity_poly.entity_id
_entity_poly.type
_entity_poly.pdbx_seq_one_letter_code
_entity_poly.pdbx_strand_id
1 'polypeptide(L)'
;MKDSMRKTRLYVFNRDGFKCTVCGKKIDWTTGQMAHRIPKTKLNIKKYGIGIIDHAFNLRTTCSLKCNSAVLIDNNPAEKEQLIEAIRRQGKR
;
A
#
# COMPACT_ATOMS: atom_id res chain seq x y z
N MET A 1 -6.80 -4.30 -17.60
CA MET A 1 -6.05 -4.60 -16.35
C MET A 1 -4.74 -3.84 -16.20
N LYS A 2 -3.83 -3.81 -17.21
CA LYS A 2 -2.52 -3.11 -17.09
C LYS A 2 -2.65 -1.61 -16.78
N ASP A 3 -3.70 -0.95 -17.29
CA ASP A 3 -3.92 0.48 -17.08
C ASP A 3 -4.38 0.84 -15.66
N SER A 4 -5.17 0.00 -14.99
CA SER A 4 -5.58 0.29 -13.61
C SER A 4 -4.39 0.17 -12.65
N MET A 5 -3.49 -0.80 -12.87
CA MET A 5 -2.25 -0.92 -12.11
C MET A 5 -1.32 0.28 -12.32
N ARG A 6 -1.18 0.79 -13.55
CA ARG A 6 -0.41 2.01 -13.83
C ARG A 6 -1.01 3.23 -13.14
N LYS A 7 -2.34 3.37 -13.14
CA LYS A 7 -3.04 4.45 -12.44
C LYS A 7 -2.84 4.39 -10.93
N THR A 8 -2.98 3.22 -10.31
CA THR A 8 -2.74 3.06 -8.86
C THR A 8 -1.30 3.37 -8.51
N ARG A 9 -0.33 2.90 -9.30
CA ARG A 9 1.10 3.19 -9.05
C ARG A 9 1.39 4.68 -9.15
N LEU A 10 0.89 5.35 -10.19
CA LEU A 10 1.04 6.79 -10.34
C LEU A 10 0.42 7.57 -9.19
N TYR A 11 -0.80 7.22 -8.79
CA TYR A 11 -1.46 7.83 -7.65
C TYR A 11 -0.65 7.69 -6.36
N VAL A 12 -0.18 6.48 -6.05
CA VAL A 12 0.61 6.19 -4.83
C VAL A 12 1.94 6.94 -4.85
N PHE A 13 2.63 6.99 -5.99
CA PHE A 13 3.91 7.70 -6.13
C PHE A 13 3.75 9.21 -5.98
N ASN A 14 2.70 9.80 -6.58
CA ASN A 14 2.38 11.21 -6.40
C ASN A 14 2.02 11.54 -4.96
N ARG A 15 1.15 10.73 -4.32
CA ARG A 15 0.76 10.90 -2.92
C ARG A 15 1.97 10.88 -1.98
N ASP A 16 2.90 9.97 -2.21
CA ASP A 16 4.10 9.82 -1.38
C ASP A 16 5.28 10.71 -1.86
N GLY A 17 5.04 11.59 -2.85
CA GLY A 17 5.99 12.59 -3.31
C GLY A 17 7.26 12.05 -3.94
N PHE A 18 7.20 10.89 -4.60
CA PHE A 18 8.37 10.19 -5.17
C PHE A 18 9.50 10.01 -4.15
N LYS A 19 9.14 9.75 -2.89
CA LYS A 19 10.08 9.42 -1.82
C LYS A 19 9.69 8.10 -1.18
N CYS A 20 10.67 7.40 -0.62
CA CYS A 20 10.41 6.26 0.25
C CYS A 20 9.75 6.76 1.53
N THR A 21 8.59 6.19 1.86
CA THR A 21 7.82 6.55 3.06
C THR A 21 8.47 6.14 4.38
N VAL A 22 9.51 5.30 4.33
CA VAL A 22 10.26 4.82 5.51
C VAL A 22 11.51 5.64 5.75
N CYS A 23 12.37 5.78 4.73
CA CYS A 23 13.70 6.41 4.89
C CYS A 23 13.84 7.77 4.20
N GLY A 24 12.81 8.25 3.49
CA GLY A 24 12.81 9.55 2.80
C GLY A 24 13.62 9.61 1.51
N LYS A 25 14.35 8.54 1.13
CA LYS A 25 15.14 8.49 -0.10
C LYS A 25 14.27 8.78 -1.33
N LYS A 26 14.73 9.65 -2.23
CA LYS A 26 14.08 9.88 -3.53
C LYS A 26 14.03 8.58 -4.34
N ILE A 27 12.91 8.33 -4.99
CA ILE A 27 12.68 7.18 -5.87
C ILE A 27 12.10 7.65 -7.19
N ASP A 28 12.21 6.81 -8.20
CA ASP A 28 11.58 6.99 -9.50
C ASP A 28 10.83 5.71 -9.90
N TRP A 29 10.30 5.69 -11.12
CA TRP A 29 9.55 4.55 -11.65
C TRP A 29 10.30 3.22 -11.62
N THR A 30 11.63 3.26 -11.73
CA THR A 30 12.51 2.09 -11.79
C THR A 30 12.95 1.62 -10.41
N THR A 31 13.21 2.55 -9.49
CA THR A 31 13.77 2.27 -8.17
C THR A 31 12.71 2.11 -7.09
N GLY A 32 11.52 2.68 -7.31
CA GLY A 32 10.40 2.61 -6.37
C GLY A 32 9.64 1.28 -6.41
N GLN A 33 9.32 0.75 -5.24
CA GLN A 33 8.43 -0.40 -5.06
C GLN A 33 7.07 0.06 -4.52
N MET A 34 6.00 -0.68 -4.82
CA MET A 34 4.72 -0.56 -4.12
C MET A 34 4.63 -1.67 -3.07
N ALA A 35 4.70 -1.28 -1.81
CA ALA A 35 4.66 -2.20 -0.68
C ALA A 35 3.26 -2.20 -0.06
N HIS A 36 2.69 -3.40 0.14
CA HIS A 36 1.46 -3.58 0.90
C HIS A 36 1.73 -3.46 2.39
N ARG A 37 0.91 -2.72 3.14
CA ARG A 37 0.99 -2.63 4.61
C ARG A 37 0.38 -3.86 5.28
N ILE A 38 -0.79 -4.30 4.79
CA ILE A 38 -1.37 -5.62 5.04
C ILE A 38 -0.97 -6.50 3.86
N PRO A 39 -0.16 -7.56 4.04
CA PRO A 39 0.36 -8.33 2.93
C PRO A 39 -0.73 -9.00 2.09
N LYS A 40 -0.44 -9.10 0.79
CA LYS A 40 -1.26 -9.82 -0.18
C LYS A 40 -1.05 -11.33 -0.06
N THR A 41 -1.63 -11.93 0.97
CA THR A 41 -1.69 -13.39 1.16
C THR A 41 -3.09 -13.92 0.86
N LYS A 42 -3.19 -15.22 0.53
CA LYS A 42 -4.50 -15.88 0.33
C LYS A 42 -5.41 -15.73 1.56
N LEU A 43 -4.83 -15.82 2.76
CA LEU A 43 -5.55 -15.65 4.03
C LEU A 43 -6.12 -14.22 4.17
N ASN A 44 -5.30 -13.20 3.95
CA ASN A 44 -5.75 -11.80 4.05
C ASN A 44 -6.76 -11.43 2.96
N ILE A 45 -6.59 -11.95 1.74
CA ILE A 45 -7.58 -11.77 0.67
C ILE A 45 -8.91 -12.41 1.04
N LYS A 46 -8.91 -13.64 1.60
CA LYS A 46 -10.14 -14.29 2.08
C LYS A 46 -10.81 -13.51 3.22
N LYS A 47 -10.02 -12.97 4.15
CA LYS A 47 -10.53 -12.28 5.33
C LYS A 47 -11.06 -10.87 5.05
N TYR A 48 -10.36 -10.10 4.22
CA TYR A 48 -10.64 -8.66 4.02
C TYR A 48 -11.15 -8.32 2.61
N GLY A 49 -10.97 -9.22 1.63
CA GLY A 49 -11.32 -9.00 0.24
C GLY A 49 -10.23 -8.29 -0.56
N ILE A 50 -10.15 -8.60 -1.87
CA ILE A 50 -9.12 -8.03 -2.76
C ILE A 50 -9.23 -6.50 -2.89
N GLY A 51 -10.44 -5.95 -2.77
CA GLY A 51 -10.68 -4.50 -2.82
C GLY A 51 -10.02 -3.72 -1.68
N ILE A 52 -9.79 -4.36 -0.51
CA ILE A 52 -9.02 -3.78 0.59
C ILE A 52 -7.53 -4.02 0.38
N ILE A 53 -7.16 -5.25 0.00
CA ILE A 53 -5.75 -5.64 -0.11
C ILE A 53 -5.03 -4.87 -1.22
N ASP A 54 -5.61 -4.74 -2.42
CA ASP A 54 -5.00 -3.98 -3.52
C ASP A 54 -5.38 -2.48 -3.52
N HIS A 55 -6.01 -1.99 -2.44
CA HIS A 55 -6.39 -0.58 -2.32
C HIS A 55 -5.15 0.32 -2.21
N ALA A 56 -5.20 1.50 -2.84
CA ALA A 56 -4.11 2.47 -2.80
C ALA A 56 -3.68 2.89 -1.38
N PHE A 57 -4.60 2.88 -0.41
CA PHE A 57 -4.30 3.20 0.99
C PHE A 57 -3.56 2.08 1.73
N ASN A 58 -3.71 0.84 1.28
CA ASN A 58 -2.90 -0.28 1.75
C ASN A 58 -1.50 -0.29 1.11
N LEU A 59 -1.23 0.56 0.12
CA LEU A 59 0.05 0.65 -0.57
C LEU A 59 0.89 1.83 -0.09
N ARG A 60 2.21 1.66 -0.04
CA ARG A 60 3.21 2.69 0.24
C ARG A 60 4.38 2.58 -0.74
N THR A 61 4.99 3.71 -1.08
CA THR A 61 6.24 3.70 -1.84
C THR A 61 7.45 3.37 -0.96
N THR A 62 8.29 2.45 -1.43
CA THR A 62 9.53 2.05 -0.73
C THR A 62 10.70 1.90 -1.71
N CYS A 63 11.94 2.10 -1.24
CA CYS A 63 13.13 2.05 -2.11
C CYS A 63 13.85 0.69 -2.11
N SER A 64 13.48 -0.24 -1.22
CA SER A 64 14.15 -1.52 -1.07
C SER A 64 13.28 -2.52 -0.29
N LEU A 65 13.63 -3.81 -0.37
CA LEU A 65 12.93 -4.85 0.38
C LEU A 65 12.96 -4.62 1.90
N LYS A 66 14.05 -4.05 2.44
CA LYS A 66 14.12 -3.65 3.86
C LYS A 66 13.04 -2.62 4.22
N CYS A 67 12.86 -1.59 3.40
CA CYS A 67 11.80 -0.59 3.62
C CYS A 67 10.40 -1.14 3.34
N ASN A 68 10.28 -2.09 2.40
CA ASN A 68 9.04 -2.81 2.13
C ASN A 68 8.57 -3.58 3.38
N SER A 69 9.44 -4.35 4.01
CA SER A 69 9.13 -5.02 5.27
C SER A 69 8.80 -4.05 6.41
N ALA A 70 9.43 -2.87 6.43
CA ALA A 70 9.21 -1.88 7.48
C ALA A 70 7.83 -1.21 7.43
N VAL A 71 7.10 -1.25 6.30
CA VAL A 71 5.72 -0.72 6.24
C VAL A 71 4.66 -1.75 6.63
N LEU A 72 5.06 -3.00 6.93
CA LEU A 72 4.14 -4.04 7.36
C LEU A 72 3.53 -3.68 8.71
N ILE A 73 2.20 -3.77 8.80
CA ILE A 73 1.45 -3.51 10.04
C ILE A 73 0.92 -4.81 10.63
N ASP A 74 1.59 -5.94 10.34
CA ASP A 74 1.00 -7.26 10.58
C ASP A 74 0.74 -7.58 12.04
N ASN A 75 1.62 -7.10 12.90
CA ASN A 75 1.56 -7.30 14.33
C ASN A 75 0.89 -6.11 15.05
N ASN A 76 0.21 -5.22 14.30
CA ASN A 76 -0.51 -4.07 14.86
C ASN A 76 -2.02 -4.14 14.53
N PRO A 77 -2.85 -4.84 15.34
CA PRO A 77 -4.27 -5.00 15.09
C PRO A 77 -5.04 -3.68 14.98
N ALA A 78 -4.73 -2.71 15.86
CA ALA A 78 -5.40 -1.41 15.87
C ALA A 78 -5.16 -0.63 14.58
N GLU A 79 -3.92 -0.60 14.10
CA GLU A 79 -3.58 0.08 12.85
C GLU A 79 -4.19 -0.61 11.62
N LYS A 80 -4.31 -1.96 11.63
CA LYS A 80 -5.04 -2.69 10.58
C LYS A 80 -6.50 -2.29 10.54
N GLU A 81 -7.16 -2.25 11.69
CA GLU A 81 -8.57 -1.90 11.79
C GLU A 81 -8.83 -0.46 11.30
N GLN A 82 -8.02 0.49 11.75
CA GLN A 82 -8.09 1.88 11.28
C GLN A 82 -7.91 2.00 9.76
N LEU A 83 -6.96 1.25 9.18
CA LEU A 83 -6.76 1.23 7.73
C LEU A 83 -7.97 0.65 6.99
N ILE A 84 -8.50 -0.48 7.46
CA ILE A 84 -9.67 -1.15 6.87
C ILE A 84 -10.89 -0.23 6.91
N GLU A 85 -11.13 0.44 8.05
CA GLU A 85 -12.22 1.40 8.19
C GLU A 85 -12.06 2.59 7.24
N ALA A 86 -10.86 3.16 7.16
CA ALA A 86 -10.59 4.29 6.26
C ALA A 86 -10.88 3.93 4.80
N ILE A 87 -10.50 2.73 4.36
CA ILE A 87 -10.79 2.23 3.01
C ILE A 87 -12.31 2.07 2.81
N ARG A 88 -13.01 1.44 3.76
CA ARG A 88 -14.47 1.25 3.68
C ARG A 88 -15.24 2.56 3.63
N ARG A 89 -14.78 3.61 4.31
CA ARG A 89 -15.41 4.94 4.29
C ARG A 89 -15.28 5.64 2.93
N GLN A 90 -14.21 5.39 2.17
CA GLN A 90 -14.07 5.95 0.82
C GLN A 90 -15.05 5.37 -0.19
N GLY A 91 -15.41 4.08 -0.07
CA GLY A 91 -16.35 3.41 -0.97
C GLY A 91 -17.83 3.76 -0.75
N LYS A 92 -18.15 4.61 0.23
CA LYS A 92 -19.53 5.05 0.55
C LYS A 92 -19.86 6.46 0.01
N ARG A 93 -18.99 7.04 -0.81
CA ARG A 93 -19.18 8.36 -1.42
C ARG A 93 -19.50 8.24 -2.90
#